data_AF-A0A2E3G7M2-F1
#
_entry.id   AF-A0A2E3G7M2-F1
#
_cell.length_a   1.000
_cell.length_b   1.000
_cell.length_c   1.000
_cell.angle_alpha   90.00
_cell.angle_beta   90.00
_cell.angle_gamma   90.00
#
_symmetry.space_group_name_H-M   'P 1'
#
loop_
_entity.id
_entity.type
_entity.pdbx_description
1 polymer ?
#
loop_
_entity_poly.entity_id
_entity_poly.type
_entity_poly.pdbx_seq_one_letter_code
_entity_poly.pdbx_strand_id
1 'polypeptide(L)'
;MNVESAASDFASIEKSLHQGPHMDQSDQLFLLIDQMSNQIDFDSGFKVEANHVLNVANAEDIPKGRSTEAMACALAFYASRRLGVSITYQEVIDAYPSEVDRKDIRRIVHALHEAMMRYEEQETSEE
;
A
#
# COMPACT_ATOMS: atom_id res chain seq x y z
N MET A 1 41.69 -30.68 6.09
CA MET A 1 40.33 -30.30 6.54
C MET A 1 40.34 -28.79 6.71
N ASN A 2 39.71 -28.05 5.78
CA ASN A 2 39.74 -26.58 5.77
C ASN A 2 38.68 -26.04 6.73
N VAL A 3 39.15 -25.34 7.75
CA VAL A 3 38.34 -24.67 8.80
C VAL A 3 37.64 -23.40 8.29
N GLU A 4 38.02 -22.91 7.10
CA GLU A 4 37.46 -21.66 6.52
C GLU A 4 36.10 -21.86 5.84
N SER A 5 35.76 -23.09 5.41
CA SER A 5 34.47 -23.37 4.76
C SER A 5 33.30 -23.27 5.74
N ALA A 6 33.47 -23.77 6.96
CA ALA A 6 32.40 -23.80 7.95
C ALA A 6 32.04 -22.41 8.48
N ALA A 7 33.01 -21.48 8.54
CA ALA A 7 32.76 -20.10 8.96
C ALA A 7 31.99 -19.30 7.90
N SER A 8 32.21 -19.57 6.61
CA SER A 8 31.48 -18.94 5.50
C SER A 8 30.02 -19.42 5.43
N ASP A 9 29.78 -20.69 5.76
CA ASP A 9 28.44 -21.26 5.78
C ASP A 9 27.62 -20.71 6.95
N PHE A 10 28.24 -20.55 8.13
CA PHE A 10 27.58 -19.94 9.30
C PHE A 10 27.22 -18.47 9.09
N ALA A 11 28.11 -17.68 8.49
CA ALA A 11 27.84 -16.27 8.19
C ALA A 11 26.73 -16.09 7.14
N SER A 12 26.57 -17.06 6.24
CA SER A 12 25.47 -17.08 5.25
C SER A 12 24.14 -17.44 5.90
N ILE A 13 24.14 -18.37 6.87
CA ILE A 13 22.95 -18.76 7.63
C ILE A 13 22.49 -17.64 8.58
N GLU A 14 23.40 -16.95 9.27
CA GLU A 14 23.05 -15.80 10.13
C GLU A 14 22.50 -14.60 9.35
N LYS A 15 22.98 -14.37 8.12
CA LYS A 15 22.41 -13.35 7.22
C LYS A 15 20.98 -13.69 6.79
N SER A 16 20.67 -14.96 6.59
CA SER A 16 19.32 -15.43 6.28
C SER A 16 18.38 -15.43 7.49
N LEU A 17 18.90 -15.51 8.72
CA LEU A 17 18.09 -15.53 9.95
C LEU A 17 17.65 -14.13 10.44
N HIS A 18 18.33 -13.05 10.01
CA HIS A 18 17.99 -11.67 10.40
C HIS A 18 16.99 -10.97 9.47
N GLN A 19 16.53 -11.66 8.42
CA GLN A 19 15.38 -11.21 7.66
C GLN A 19 14.17 -11.95 8.21
N GLY A 20 13.41 -11.28 9.10
CA GLY A 20 12.01 -11.66 9.34
C GLY A 20 11.29 -11.82 8.00
N PRO A 21 10.12 -12.50 7.95
CA PRO A 21 9.40 -12.74 6.70
C PRO A 21 9.39 -11.46 5.88
N HIS A 22 9.99 -11.50 4.69
CA HIS A 22 10.10 -10.36 3.80
C HIS A 22 8.67 -10.03 3.40
N MET A 23 8.04 -9.14 4.16
CA MET A 23 6.66 -8.74 3.94
C MET A 23 6.62 -8.00 2.61
N ASP A 24 5.80 -8.49 1.68
CA ASP A 24 5.64 -7.81 0.40
C ASP A 24 5.09 -6.39 0.65
N GLN A 25 5.38 -5.46 -0.24
CA GLN A 25 4.90 -4.08 -0.12
C GLN A 25 3.36 -4.04 -0.02
N SER A 26 2.67 -4.96 -0.71
CA SER A 26 1.22 -5.11 -0.64
C SER A 26 0.74 -5.51 0.76
N ASP A 27 1.41 -6.46 1.42
CA ASP A 27 1.08 -6.91 2.77
C ASP A 27 1.29 -5.79 3.79
N GLN A 28 2.38 -5.01 3.61
CA GLN A 28 2.64 -3.83 4.44
C GLN A 28 1.54 -2.78 4.27
N LEU A 29 1.12 -2.50 3.03
CA LEU A 29 0.04 -1.56 2.74
C LEU A 29 -1.28 -2.00 3.35
N PHE A 30 -1.59 -3.29 3.27
CA PHE A 30 -2.83 -3.83 3.83
C PHE A 30 -2.91 -3.68 5.35
N LEU A 31 -1.82 -3.99 6.07
CA LEU A 31 -1.75 -3.78 7.51
C LEU A 31 -1.94 -2.30 7.91
N LEU A 32 -1.38 -1.39 7.12
CA LEU A 32 -1.51 0.05 7.37
C LEU A 32 -2.94 0.53 7.12
N ILE A 33 -3.58 0.07 6.04
CA ILE A 33 -4.98 0.35 5.73
C ILE A 33 -5.90 -0.19 6.83
N ASP A 34 -5.62 -1.40 7.34
CA ASP A 34 -6.36 -2.01 8.45
C ASP A 34 -6.25 -1.16 9.72
N GLN A 35 -5.05 -0.71 10.08
CA GLN A 35 -4.82 0.19 11.21
C GLN A 35 -5.58 1.51 11.06
N MET A 36 -5.52 2.13 9.88
CA MET A 36 -6.23 3.38 9.60
C MET A 36 -7.75 3.21 9.64
N SER A 37 -8.26 2.08 9.16
CA SER A 37 -9.70 1.79 9.18
C SER A 37 -10.26 1.78 10.59
N ASN A 38 -9.49 1.31 11.57
CA ASN A 38 -9.88 1.31 12.98
C ASN A 38 -9.86 2.72 13.59
N GLN A 39 -9.08 3.67 13.05
CA GLN A 39 -9.01 5.04 13.55
C GLN A 39 -10.09 5.95 12.95
N ILE A 40 -10.47 5.73 11.69
CA ILE A 40 -11.41 6.57 10.93
C ILE A 40 -12.84 5.97 10.93
N ASP A 41 -13.06 4.89 11.68
CA ASP A 41 -14.35 4.18 11.78
C ASP A 41 -14.91 3.76 10.41
N PHE A 42 -14.02 3.23 9.55
CA PHE A 42 -14.42 2.72 8.26
C PHE A 42 -15.09 1.34 8.38
N ASP A 43 -16.15 1.12 7.62
CA ASP A 43 -16.85 -0.16 7.59
C ASP A 43 -16.09 -1.25 6.80
N SER A 44 -16.63 -2.46 6.75
CA SER A 44 -16.03 -3.56 6.00
C SER A 44 -15.95 -3.31 4.49
N GLY A 45 -16.82 -2.45 3.93
CA GLY A 45 -16.82 -2.08 2.51
C GLY A 45 -15.56 -1.31 2.13
N PHE A 46 -15.02 -0.50 3.05
CA PHE A 46 -13.74 0.19 2.85
C PHE A 46 -12.57 -0.74 2.58
N LYS A 47 -12.43 -1.84 3.33
CA LYS A 47 -11.30 -2.77 3.13
C LYS A 47 -11.39 -3.47 1.78
N VAL A 48 -12.59 -3.83 1.35
CA VAL A 48 -12.84 -4.43 0.03
C VAL A 48 -12.45 -3.44 -1.06
N GLU A 49 -12.91 -2.20 -0.97
CA GLU A 49 -12.60 -1.16 -1.95
C GLU A 49 -11.11 -0.81 -1.98
N ALA A 50 -10.48 -0.64 -0.82
CA ALA A 50 -9.06 -0.34 -0.73
C ALA A 50 -8.20 -1.48 -1.32
N ASN A 51 -8.60 -2.73 -1.11
CA ASN A 51 -7.93 -3.88 -1.70
C ASN A 51 -8.11 -3.94 -3.22
N HIS A 52 -9.31 -3.61 -3.72
CA HIS A 52 -9.57 -3.52 -5.16
C HIS A 52 -8.67 -2.45 -5.81
N VAL A 53 -8.62 -1.25 -5.25
CA VAL A 53 -7.74 -0.17 -5.73
C VAL A 53 -6.26 -0.57 -5.66
N LEU A 54 -5.83 -1.26 -4.60
CA LEU A 54 -4.45 -1.75 -4.46
C LEU A 54 -4.10 -2.75 -5.56
N ASN A 55 -5.00 -3.68 -5.88
CA ASN A 55 -4.78 -4.64 -6.96
C ASN A 55 -4.60 -3.97 -8.32
N VAL A 56 -5.43 -2.95 -8.62
CA VAL A 56 -5.28 -2.15 -9.85
C VAL A 56 -3.97 -1.37 -9.85
N ALA A 57 -3.61 -0.78 -8.71
CA ALA A 57 -2.34 -0.05 -8.58
C ALA A 57 -1.12 -0.95 -8.79
N ASN A 58 -1.16 -2.18 -8.28
CA ASN A 58 -0.11 -3.18 -8.44
C ASN A 58 0.00 -3.64 -9.90
N ALA A 59 -1.12 -3.84 -10.60
CA ALA A 59 -1.12 -4.17 -12.03
C ALA A 59 -0.47 -3.08 -12.90
N GLU A 60 -0.55 -1.82 -12.46
CA GLU A 60 -0.01 -0.64 -13.14
C GLU A 60 1.36 -0.17 -12.61
N ASP A 61 2.02 -0.95 -11.72
CA ASP A 61 3.33 -0.61 -11.13
C ASP A 61 3.32 0.74 -10.34
N ILE A 62 2.14 1.14 -9.83
CA ILE A 62 1.89 2.32 -8.99
C ILE A 62 2.00 1.87 -7.53
N PRO A 63 3.18 1.40 -7.12
CA PRO A 63 3.86 2.22 -6.11
C PRO A 63 5.34 2.45 -6.43
N LYS A 64 5.83 2.17 -7.65
CA LYS A 64 7.26 2.17 -7.95
C LYS A 64 7.99 3.45 -7.55
N GLY A 65 8.91 3.29 -6.59
CA GLY A 65 9.74 4.38 -6.07
C GLY A 65 8.99 5.38 -5.19
N ARG A 66 7.77 5.06 -4.74
CA ARG A 66 6.97 5.91 -3.85
C ARG A 66 7.03 5.39 -2.42
N SER A 67 6.85 6.29 -1.46
CA SER A 67 6.76 5.94 -0.04
C SER A 67 5.54 5.05 0.21
N THR A 68 5.75 3.96 0.94
CA THR A 68 4.70 3.02 1.34
C THR A 68 3.67 3.73 2.24
N GLU A 69 4.11 4.65 3.07
CA GLU A 69 3.28 5.48 3.95
C GLU A 69 2.37 6.41 3.13
N ALA A 70 2.94 7.13 2.16
CA ALA A 70 2.18 7.99 1.27
C ALA A 70 1.18 7.21 0.42
N MET A 71 1.56 5.99 0.02
CA MET A 71 0.69 5.08 -0.71
C MET A 71 -0.48 4.60 0.15
N ALA A 72 -0.25 4.19 1.40
CA ALA A 72 -1.32 3.80 2.33
C ALA A 72 -2.32 4.95 2.54
N CYS A 73 -1.82 6.17 2.77
CA CYS A 73 -2.65 7.36 2.91
C CYS A 73 -3.46 7.64 1.64
N ALA A 74 -2.85 7.52 0.46
CA ALA A 74 -3.53 7.76 -0.80
C ALA A 74 -4.60 6.70 -1.11
N LEU A 75 -4.33 5.43 -0.83
CA LEU A 75 -5.29 4.34 -0.94
C LEU A 75 -6.49 4.57 -0.04
N ALA A 76 -6.25 4.89 1.24
CA ALA A 76 -7.31 5.18 2.19
C ALA A 76 -8.15 6.39 1.75
N PHE A 77 -7.50 7.48 1.32
CA PHE A 77 -8.20 8.65 0.79
C PHE A 77 -9.06 8.31 -0.42
N TYR A 78 -8.50 7.59 -1.39
CA TYR A 78 -9.15 7.33 -2.66
C TYR A 78 -10.29 6.30 -2.52
N ALA A 79 -10.09 5.22 -1.78
CA ALA A 79 -11.13 4.23 -1.50
C ALA A 79 -12.34 4.86 -0.78
N SER A 80 -12.09 5.73 0.20
CA SER A 80 -13.17 6.46 0.88
C SER A 80 -13.98 7.32 -0.08
N ARG A 81 -13.32 7.99 -1.03
CA ARG A 81 -13.99 8.79 -2.06
C ARG A 81 -14.86 7.94 -2.98
N ARG A 82 -14.40 6.74 -3.36
CA ARG A 82 -15.18 5.80 -4.19
C ARG A 82 -16.42 5.28 -3.46
N LEU A 83 -16.34 5.13 -2.15
CA LEU A 83 -17.49 4.78 -1.30
C LEU A 83 -18.41 5.95 -0.95
N GLY A 84 -18.14 7.16 -1.46
CA GLY A 84 -18.91 8.36 -1.13
C GLY A 84 -18.67 8.90 0.28
N VAL A 85 -17.66 8.38 1.00
CA VAL A 85 -17.27 8.86 2.32
C VAL A 85 -16.34 10.07 2.16
N SER A 86 -16.77 11.21 2.70
CA SER A 86 -15.99 12.44 2.63
C SER A 86 -14.97 12.49 3.75
N ILE A 87 -13.71 12.24 3.39
CA ILE A 87 -12.55 12.52 4.23
C ILE A 87 -11.64 13.56 3.57
N THR A 88 -10.91 14.27 4.39
CA THR A 88 -9.88 15.24 4.02
C THR A 88 -8.51 14.59 4.03
N TYR A 89 -7.56 15.19 3.31
CA TYR A 89 -6.16 14.75 3.39
C TYR A 89 -5.61 14.86 4.81
N GLN A 90 -6.05 15.86 5.58
CA GLN A 90 -5.56 16.07 6.94
C GLN A 90 -6.01 14.94 7.86
N GLU A 91 -7.28 14.53 7.80
CA GLU A 91 -7.79 13.41 8.60
C GLU A 91 -7.04 12.09 8.35
N VAL A 92 -6.66 11.84 7.10
CA VAL A 92 -5.85 10.66 6.72
C VAL A 92 -4.43 10.74 7.27
N ILE A 93 -3.81 11.94 7.17
CA ILE A 93 -2.47 12.18 7.71
C ILE A 93 -2.49 12.04 9.24
N ASP A 94 -3.50 12.60 9.90
CA ASP A 94 -3.64 12.57 11.36
C ASP A 94 -3.90 11.15 11.88
N ALA A 95 -4.56 10.30 11.08
CA ALA A 95 -4.77 8.89 11.40
C ALA A 95 -3.53 8.00 11.17
N TYR A 96 -2.47 8.55 10.58
CA TYR A 96 -1.27 7.82 10.24
C TYR A 96 -0.14 8.10 11.24
N PRO A 97 0.61 7.09 11.71
CA PRO A 97 1.62 7.27 12.76
C PRO A 97 2.89 8.03 12.30
N SER A 98 3.08 8.25 11.00
CA SER A 98 4.28 8.86 10.41
C SER A 98 3.97 10.14 9.66
N GLU A 99 4.95 11.04 9.57
CA GLU A 99 4.83 12.26 8.76
C GLU A 99 4.79 11.93 7.26
N VAL A 100 3.72 12.35 6.61
CA VAL A 100 3.50 12.20 5.17
C VAL A 100 3.18 13.56 4.55
N ASP A 101 3.87 13.94 3.47
CA ASP A 101 3.56 15.18 2.74
C ASP A 101 2.26 15.00 1.94
N ARG A 102 1.29 15.89 2.18
CA ARG A 102 0.06 16.02 1.42
C ARG A 102 0.28 16.05 -0.10
N LYS A 103 1.38 16.63 -0.57
CA LYS A 103 1.73 16.67 -2.01
C LYS A 103 1.96 15.28 -2.59
N ASP A 104 2.59 14.39 -1.83
CA ASP A 104 2.87 13.02 -2.28
C ASP A 104 1.58 12.20 -2.30
N ILE A 105 0.74 12.34 -1.27
CA ILE A 105 -0.61 11.74 -1.27
C ILE A 105 -1.39 12.19 -2.51
N ARG A 106 -1.40 13.50 -2.82
CA ARG A 106 -2.13 14.02 -3.98
C ARG A 106 -1.61 13.44 -5.31
N ARG A 107 -0.30 13.34 -5.48
CA ARG A 107 0.31 12.75 -6.70
C ARG A 107 -0.09 11.29 -6.86
N ILE A 108 -0.09 10.53 -5.78
CA ILE A 108 -0.49 9.11 -5.80
C ILE A 108 -1.98 8.99 -6.10
N VAL A 109 -2.83 9.77 -5.43
CA VAL A 109 -4.28 9.79 -5.70
C VAL A 109 -4.59 10.07 -7.17
N HIS A 110 -3.85 10.98 -7.79
CA HIS A 110 -4.03 11.24 -9.22
C HIS A 110 -3.66 10.03 -10.09
N ALA A 111 -2.53 9.37 -9.80
CA ALA A 111 -2.12 8.17 -10.52
C ALA A 111 -3.10 7.00 -10.31
N LEU A 112 -3.61 6.82 -9.08
CA LEU A 112 -4.63 5.82 -8.76
C LEU A 112 -5.92 6.08 -9.54
N HIS A 113 -6.33 7.35 -9.63
CA HIS A 113 -7.52 7.71 -10.40
C HIS A 113 -7.36 7.38 -11.89
N GLU A 114 -6.23 7.73 -12.50
CA GLU A 114 -5.96 7.42 -13.90
C GLU A 114 -5.92 5.90 -14.17
N ALA A 115 -5.30 5.13 -13.26
CA ALA A 115 -5.26 3.67 -13.38
C ALA A 115 -6.64 3.02 -13.28
N MET A 116 -7.46 3.49 -12.35
CA MET A 116 -8.83 2.99 -12.18
C MET A 116 -9.72 3.32 -13.37
N MET A 117 -9.61 4.52 -13.93
CA MET A 117 -10.34 4.87 -15.16
C MET A 117 -9.98 3.93 -16.32
N ARG A 118 -8.68 3.64 -16.51
CA ARG A 118 -8.24 2.68 -17.53
C ARG A 118 -8.76 1.27 -17.29
N TYR A 119 -8.79 0.83 -16.03
CA TYR A 119 -9.32 -0.48 -15.64
C TYR A 119 -10.82 -0.59 -15.95
N GLU A 120 -11.61 0.41 -15.59
CA GLU A 120 -13.07 0.45 -15.83
C GLU A 120 -13.42 0.54 -17.33
N GLU A 121 -12.62 1.23 -18.13
CA GLU A 121 -12.76 1.28 -19.61
C GLU A 121 -12.51 -0.08 -20.27
N GLN A 122 -11.65 -0.92 -19.68
CA GLN A 122 -11.37 -2.26 -20.18
C GLN A 122 -12.50 -3.24 -19.84
N GLU A 123 -13.04 -3.20 -18.61
CA GLU A 123 -14.18 -4.04 -18.21
C GLU A 123 -15.43 -3.77 -19.07
N THR A 124 -15.70 -2.50 -19.39
CA THR A 124 -16.85 -2.12 -20.23
C THR A 124 -16.71 -2.47 -21.72
N SER A 125 -15.52 -2.91 -22.15
CA SER A 125 -15.27 -3.33 -23.53
C SER A 125 -15.37 -4.85 -23.73
N GLU A 126 -15.48 -5.62 -22.64
CA GLU A 126 -15.57 -7.09 -22.64
C GLU A 126 -17.01 -7.62 -22.41
N GLU A 127 -17.98 -6.75 -22.17
CA GLU A 127 -19.43 -7.04 -22.10
C GLU A 127 -20.16 -6.80 -23.44
#